data_AF-A0A2V8M8D0-F1
#
_entry.id   AF-A0A2V8M8D0-F1
#
_cell.length_a   1.000
_cell.length_b   1.000
_cell.length_c   1.000
_cell.angle_alpha   90.00
_cell.angle_beta   90.00
_cell.angle_gamma   90.00
#
_symmetry.space_group_name_H-M   'P 1'
#
loop_
_entity.id
_entity.type
_entity.pdbx_description
1 polymer ?
#
loop_
_entity_poly.entity_id
_entity_poly.type
_entity_poly.pdbx_seq_one_letter_code
_entity_poly.pdbx_strand_id
1 'polypeptide(L)' 'MNEFEFIRKLREETRSRHRSTRLINGIGDDASVINQRANRDLIVTTDLLVEGVDFYLEAISA' A
#
# COMPACT_ATOMS: atom_id res chain seq x y z
N MET A 1 -15.09 10.04 -8.04
CA MET A 1 -13.92 9.94 -7.13
C MET A 1 -12.81 9.28 -7.93
N ASN A 2 -11.66 9.91 -8.07
CA ASN A 2 -10.49 9.29 -8.71
C ASN A 2 -9.64 8.56 -7.65
N GLU A 3 -8.65 7.81 -8.10
CA GLU A 3 -7.76 7.04 -7.23
C GLU A 3 -7.04 7.92 -6.19
N PHE A 4 -6.48 9.05 -6.62
CA PHE A 4 -5.73 9.94 -5.72
C PHE A 4 -6.60 10.52 -4.61
N GLU A 5 -7.85 10.90 -4.91
CA GLU A 5 -8.81 11.36 -3.89
C GLU A 5 -9.16 10.25 -2.90
N PHE A 6 -9.26 9.01 -3.38
CA PHE A 6 -9.51 7.86 -2.51
C PHE A 6 -8.32 7.58 -1.58
N ILE A 7 -7.08 7.59 -2.10
CA ILE A 7 -5.85 7.45 -1.30
C ILE A 7 -5.78 8.55 -0.24
N ARG A 8 -6.07 9.81 -0.61
CA ARG A 8 -6.10 10.94 0.32
C ARG A 8 -7.11 10.70 1.44
N LYS A 9 -8.33 10.29 1.11
CA LYS A 9 -9.38 9.97 2.09
C LYS A 9 -8.94 8.86 3.05
N LEU A 10 -8.37 7.76 2.54
CA LEU A 10 -7.85 6.66 3.37
C LEU A 10 -6.74 7.12 4.32
N ARG A 11 -5.82 7.96 3.83
CA ARG A 11 -4.76 8.55 4.64
C ARG A 11 -5.31 9.42 5.78
N GLU A 12 -6.36 10.19 5.52
CA GLU A 12 -7.02 11.04 6.53
C GLU A 12 -7.77 10.21 7.57
N GLU A 13 -8.54 9.20 7.14
CA GLU A 13 -9.29 8.32 8.04
C GLU A 13 -8.39 7.45 8.93
N THR A 14 -7.25 6.99 8.41
CA THR A 14 -6.30 6.19 9.21
C THR A 14 -5.56 7.04 10.23
N ARG A 15 -5.21 8.29 9.90
CA ARG A 15 -4.59 9.24 10.84
C ARG A 15 -5.51 9.60 12.01
N SER A 16 -6.83 9.66 11.79
CA SER A 16 -7.79 10.05 12.84
C SER A 16 -8.13 8.93 13.82
N ARG A 17 -7.94 7.66 13.44
CA ARG A 17 -8.35 6.49 14.26
C ARG A 17 -7.28 6.03 15.25
N HIS A 18 -6.00 6.00 14.88
CA HIS A 18 -4.89 5.70 15.81
C HIS A 18 -3.53 5.88 15.12
N ARG A 19 -2.56 6.54 15.77
CA ARG A 19 -1.17 6.61 15.31
C ARG A 19 -0.29 5.70 16.16
N SER A 20 0.16 4.58 15.58
CA SER A 20 1.23 3.79 16.20
C SER A 20 2.54 4.55 16.07
N THR A 21 3.30 4.67 17.16
CA THR A 21 4.67 5.21 17.13
C THR A 21 5.65 4.33 16.36
N ARG A 22 5.27 3.08 16.05
CA ARG A 22 6.05 2.16 15.23
C ARG A 22 5.89 2.43 13.73
N LEU A 23 4.91 3.22 13.30
CA LEU A 23 4.74 3.53 11.88
C LEU A 23 5.73 4.64 11.50
N ILE A 24 6.76 4.30 10.74
CA ILE A 24 7.78 5.23 10.25
C ILE A 24 7.26 5.94 8.99
N ASN A 25 6.75 5.18 8.02
CA ASN A 25 6.13 5.69 6.80
C ASN A 25 4.78 5.00 6.57
N GLY A 26 3.74 5.79 6.30
CA GLY A 26 2.36 5.31 6.12
C GLY A 26 1.88 5.43 4.67
N ILE A 27 0.56 5.46 4.49
CA ILE A 27 -0.08 5.56 3.16
C ILE A 27 0.44 6.79 2.40
N GLY A 28 0.94 6.60 1.18
CA GLY A 28 1.27 7.70 0.27
C GLY A 28 2.58 7.68 -0.47
N ASP A 29 3.30 6.58 -0.35
CA ASP A 29 4.59 6.31 -0.96
C ASP A 29 4.57 4.87 -1.50
N ASP A 30 5.67 4.40 -2.11
CA ASP A 30 5.75 3.08 -2.75
C ASP A 30 5.54 1.90 -1.79
N ALA A 31 5.83 2.10 -0.50
CA ALA A 31 5.66 1.10 0.56
C ALA A 31 5.45 1.74 1.93
N SER A 32 4.80 1.00 2.83
CA SER A 32 4.74 1.34 4.26
C SER A 32 5.96 0.81 4.99
N VAL A 33 6.45 1.57 5.99
CA VAL A 33 7.61 1.20 6.81
C VAL A 33 7.21 1.16 8.28
N ILE A 34 7.43 0.02 8.92
CA ILE A 34 7.03 -0.25 10.30
C ILE A 34 8.27 -0.69 11.11
N ASN A 35 8.55 0.01 12.20
CA ASN A 35 9.55 -0.43 13.17
C ASN A 35 9.03 -1.65 13.94
N GLN A 36 9.44 -2.85 13.53
CA GLN A 36 8.95 -4.10 14.11
C GLN A 36 9.91 -4.68 15.14
N ARG A 37 11.23 -4.52 14.94
CA ARG A 37 12.29 -5.02 15.84
C ARG A 37 13.43 -4.00 15.94
N ALA A 38 14.21 -4.09 17.01
CA ALA A 38 15.42 -3.28 17.15
C ALA A 38 16.34 -3.50 15.93
N ASN A 39 16.79 -2.38 15.33
CA ASN A 39 17.65 -2.36 14.15
C ASN A 39 17.11 -3.09 12.91
N ARG A 40 15.80 -3.35 12.82
CA ARG A 40 15.15 -3.92 11.63
C ARG A 40 13.75 -3.37 11.43
N ASP A 41 13.56 -2.71 10.30
CA ASP A 41 12.26 -2.24 9.85
C ASP A 41 11.59 -3.27 8.93
N LEU A 42 10.27 -3.38 9.04
CA LEU A 42 9.42 -4.14 8.14
C LEU A 42 8.89 -3.19 7.06
N ILE A 43 9.20 -3.50 5.81
CA ILE A 43 8.69 -2.78 4.63
C ILE A 43 7.58 -3.63 4.01
N VAL A 44 6.42 -3.03 3.76
CA VAL A 44 5.25 -3.71 3.21
C VAL A 44 4.72 -2.92 2.02
N THR A 45 4.55 -3.61 0.89
CA THR A 45 3.82 -3.10 -0.27
C THR A 45 2.89 -4.19 -0.79
N THR A 46 1.91 -3.80 -1.59
CA THR A 46 0.97 -4.72 -2.24
C THR A 46 0.55 -4.14 -3.57
N ASP A 47 0.51 -5.01 -4.58
CA ASP A 47 -0.02 -4.72 -5.90
C ASP A 47 -1.11 -5.75 -6.24
N LEU A 48 -2.01 -5.38 -7.14
CA LEU A 48 -3.05 -6.26 -7.66
C LEU A 48 -2.81 -6.44 -9.15
N LEU A 49 -2.88 -7.69 -9.62
CA LEU A 49 -2.91 -8.02 -11.04
C LEU A 49 -4.29 -8.56 -11.40
N VAL A 50 -4.91 -8.00 -12.42
CA VAL A 50 -6.24 -8.36 -12.91
C VAL A 50 -6.17 -8.72 -14.38
N GLU A 51 -6.72 -9.88 -14.74
CA GLU A 51 -6.86 -10.27 -16.14
C GLU A 51 -7.78 -9.28 -16.89
N GLY A 52 -7.38 -8.89 -18.10
CA GLY A 52 -8.04 -7.84 -18.89
C GLY A 52 -7.57 -6.42 -18.57
N VAL A 53 -6.75 -6.22 -17.54
CA VAL A 53 -6.11 -4.94 -17.20
C VAL A 53 -4.59 -5.07 -17.31
N ASP A 54 -4.02 -5.93 -16.47
CA ASP A 54 -2.56 -6.08 -16.33
C ASP A 54 -2.02 -7.21 -17.19
N PHE A 55 -2.83 -8.23 -17.46
CA PHE A 55 -2.46 -9.37 -18.30
C PHE A 55 -3.66 -9.99 -19.02
N TYR A 56 -3.38 -10.81 -20.03
CA TYR A 56 -4.35 -11.73 -20.63
C TYR A 56 -3.78 -13.15 -20.54
N LEU A 57 -4.52 -14.11 -19.98
CA LEU A 57 -4.00 -15.46 -19.75
C LEU A 57 -3.63 -16.17 -21.06
N GLU A 58 -4.42 -15.93 -22.12
CA GLU A 58 -4.17 -16.46 -23.47
C GLU A 58 -2.79 -16.08 -24.01
N ALA A 59 -2.34 -14.85 -23.74
CA ALA A 59 -1.06 -14.35 -24.24
C ALA A 59 0.15 -14.93 -23.49
N ILE A 60 -0.05 -15.51 -22.30
CA ILE A 60 1.00 -16.05 -21.43
C ILE A 60 1.10 -17.58 -21.55
N SER A 61 0.04 -18.24 -22.02
CA SER A 61 -0.09 -19.70 -21.99
C SER A 61 0.31 -20.40 -23.31
N ALA A 62 1.08 -19.72 -24.17
CA ALA A 62 1.52 -20.23 -25.48
C ALA A 62 2.93 -20.82 -25.46
#